data_AF-A0A6L9IL66-F1
#
_entry.id   AF-A0A6L9IL66-F1
#
_cell.length_a   1.000
_cell.length_b   1.000
_cell.length_c   1.000
_cell.angle_alpha   90.00
_cell.angle_beta   90.00
_cell.angle_gamma   90.00
#
_symmetry.space_group_name_H-M   'P 1'
#
loop_
_entity.id
_entity.type
_entity.pdbx_description
1 polymer ?
#
loop_
_entity_poly.entity_id
_entity_poly.type
_entity_poly.pdbx_seq_one_letter_code
_entity_poly.pdbx_strand_id
1 'polypeptide(L)'
;MHSDSTPNRTTSRQSPIIWTAILLIAAAARLYHLQTPSLWFDEGWSAHAASQPSLQAAAAADATNPPLYYTVLHAAARGFGTSELALRWVSALFGLLIIPLSYRLTRRLFDTQLGQRAGVYAGLLAATTPLLWWASQEARMYTLLAVLVLVAATAWHTLIKRPSRGAWLALWLA
;
A
#
# COMPACT_ATOMS: atom_id res chain seq x y z
N MET A 1 -14.82 35.03 -38.79
CA MET A 1 -13.49 34.72 -38.21
C MET A 1 -13.71 34.33 -36.75
N HIS A 2 -14.03 33.07 -36.48
CA HIS A 2 -14.14 32.53 -35.12
C HIS A 2 -12.76 31.99 -34.74
N SER A 3 -12.13 32.60 -33.75
CA SER A 3 -10.89 32.10 -33.18
C SER A 3 -11.22 30.92 -32.26
N ASP A 4 -11.06 29.70 -32.77
CA ASP A 4 -11.02 28.49 -31.95
C ASP A 4 -9.77 28.55 -31.05
N SER A 5 -9.92 29.09 -29.85
CA SER A 5 -8.92 28.98 -28.80
C SER A 5 -8.97 27.57 -28.22
N THR A 6 -8.19 26.66 -28.79
CA THR A 6 -7.97 25.33 -28.20
C THR A 6 -7.39 25.48 -26.79
N PRO A 7 -7.99 24.89 -25.74
CA PRO A 7 -7.43 24.97 -24.39
C PRO A 7 -6.12 24.19 -24.35
N ASN A 8 -5.04 24.92 -24.11
CA ASN A 8 -3.69 24.40 -23.99
C ASN A 8 -3.62 23.45 -22.77
N ARG A 9 -3.69 22.14 -22.99
CA ARG A 9 -3.53 21.12 -21.94
C ARG A 9 -2.05 21.08 -21.54
N THR A 10 -1.62 22.02 -20.71
CA THR A 10 -0.31 21.93 -20.04
C THR A 10 -0.37 20.78 -19.04
N THR A 11 -0.08 19.57 -19.51
CA THR A 11 0.20 18.43 -18.63
C THR A 11 1.50 18.77 -17.89
N SER A 12 1.40 19.27 -16.65
CA SER A 12 2.61 19.52 -15.87
C SER A 12 3.23 18.15 -15.59
N ARG A 13 4.30 17.78 -16.29
CA ARG A 13 5.05 16.57 -15.93
C ARG A 13 5.52 16.75 -14.50
N GLN A 14 5.02 15.92 -13.57
CA GLN A 14 5.49 15.98 -12.19
C GLN A 14 6.94 15.55 -12.16
N SER A 15 7.77 16.30 -11.44
CA SER A 15 9.19 16.01 -11.35
C SER A 15 9.38 14.64 -10.69
N PRO A 16 10.00 13.66 -11.38
CA PRO A 16 10.26 12.35 -10.80
C PRO A 16 11.12 12.47 -9.53
N ILE A 17 12.03 13.45 -9.50
CA ILE A 17 12.90 13.74 -8.36
C ILE A 17 12.08 14.05 -7.09
N ILE A 18 11.02 14.85 -7.21
CA ILE A 18 10.17 15.21 -6.06
C ILE A 18 9.48 13.97 -5.51
N TRP A 19 8.93 13.12 -6.37
CA TRP A 19 8.28 11.88 -5.94
C TRP A 19 9.26 10.88 -5.34
N THR A 20 10.45 10.76 -5.92
CA THR A 20 11.53 9.95 -5.33
C THR A 20 11.88 10.46 -3.93
N ALA A 21 12.04 11.77 -3.74
CA ALA A 21 12.31 12.36 -2.44
C ALA A 21 11.18 12.08 -1.43
N ILE A 22 9.91 12.24 -1.83
CA ILE A 22 8.76 11.93 -0.97
C ILE A 22 8.78 10.46 -0.54
N LEU A 23 9.01 9.54 -1.48
CA LEU A 23 9.06 8.11 -1.17
C LEU A 23 10.24 7.76 -0.27
N LEU A 24 11.40 8.36 -0.48
CA LEU A 24 12.57 8.16 0.38
C LEU A 24 12.33 8.68 1.80
N ILE A 25 11.74 9.87 1.95
CA ILE A 25 11.38 10.44 3.26
C ILE A 25 10.33 9.56 3.94
N ALA A 26 9.31 9.12 3.21
CA ALA A 26 8.25 8.26 3.73
C ALA A 26 8.78 6.88 4.15
N ALA A 27 9.72 6.32 3.38
CA ALA A 27 10.40 5.07 3.72
C ALA A 27 11.27 5.27 4.96
N ALA A 28 12.09 6.32 5.02
CA ALA A 28 12.91 6.63 6.19
C ALA A 28 12.05 6.77 7.45
N ALA A 29 10.93 7.48 7.38
CA ALA A 29 10.00 7.62 8.50
C ALA A 29 9.37 6.29 8.95
N ARG A 30 9.02 5.40 8.00
CA ARG A 30 8.43 4.08 8.27
C ARG A 30 9.44 3.04 8.76
N LEU A 31 10.73 3.23 8.46
CA LEU A 31 11.80 2.35 8.92
C LEU A 31 12.49 2.89 10.19
N TYR A 32 12.27 4.16 10.52
CA TYR A 32 12.82 4.78 11.72
C TYR A 32 12.34 4.01 12.95
N HIS A 33 13.30 3.50 13.72
CA HIS A 33 13.09 2.74 14.96
C HIS A 33 12.26 1.45 14.83
N LEU A 34 12.08 0.90 13.62
CA LEU A 34 11.20 -0.25 13.36
C LEU A 34 11.48 -1.49 14.23
N GLN A 35 12.75 -1.70 14.60
CA GLN A 35 13.22 -2.83 15.42
C GLN A 35 13.30 -2.55 16.93
N THR A 36 13.07 -1.30 17.36
CA THR A 36 13.36 -0.87 18.74
C THR A 36 12.28 -1.29 19.73
N PRO A 37 10.97 -1.13 19.43
CA PRO A 37 9.93 -1.63 20.29
C PRO A 37 9.88 -3.15 20.25
N SER A 38 9.69 -3.80 21.40
CA SER A 38 9.26 -5.20 21.44
C SER A 38 7.92 -5.38 20.72
N LEU A 39 7.60 -6.62 20.36
CA LEU A 39 6.31 -6.94 19.77
C LEU A 39 5.16 -6.64 20.74
N TRP A 40 4.09 -6.07 20.22
CA TRP A 40 2.83 -5.91 20.91
C TRP A 40 2.14 -7.28 21.09
N PHE A 41 1.16 -7.33 21.99
CA PHE A 41 0.44 -8.57 22.29
C PHE A 41 -0.17 -9.23 21.04
N ASP A 42 -0.76 -8.44 20.16
CA ASP A 42 -1.40 -8.92 18.93
C ASP A 42 -0.39 -9.23 17.80
N GLU A 43 0.79 -8.58 17.79
CA GLU A 43 1.91 -8.96 16.92
C GLU A 43 2.47 -10.36 17.26
N GLY A 44 2.15 -10.89 18.45
CA GLY A 44 2.49 -12.27 18.84
C GLY A 44 1.90 -13.32 17.88
N TRP A 45 0.70 -13.09 17.34
CA TRP A 45 0.09 -13.97 16.34
C TRP A 45 0.86 -13.95 15.02
N SER A 46 1.38 -12.79 14.63
CA SER A 46 2.21 -12.63 13.45
C SER A 46 3.56 -13.36 13.61
N ALA A 47 4.19 -13.24 14.78
CA ALA A 47 5.39 -14.00 15.10
C ALA A 47 5.12 -15.52 15.09
N HIS A 48 3.99 -15.95 15.68
CA HIS A 48 3.57 -17.35 15.67
C HIS A 48 3.34 -17.88 14.25
N ALA A 49 2.69 -17.11 13.39
CA ALA A 49 2.49 -17.46 11.98
C ALA A 49 3.82 -17.60 11.22
N ALA A 50 4.73 -16.65 11.46
CA ALA A 50 6.04 -16.64 10.83
C ALA A 50 6.88 -17.88 11.19
N SER A 51 6.73 -18.41 12.41
CA SER A 51 7.47 -19.57 12.89
C SER A 51 6.84 -20.93 12.53
N GLN A 52 5.69 -20.96 11.85
CA GLN A 52 5.03 -22.21 11.51
C GLN A 52 5.89 -23.12 10.61
N PRO A 53 5.61 -24.44 10.55
CA PRO A 53 6.35 -25.35 9.66
C PRO A 53 5.90 -25.26 8.20
N SER A 54 4.67 -24.81 7.92
CA SER A 54 4.09 -24.77 6.57
C SER A 54 3.25 -23.51 6.33
N LEU A 55 2.99 -23.20 5.06
CA LEU A 55 2.10 -22.10 4.66
C LEU A 55 0.67 -22.32 5.14
N GLN A 56 0.17 -23.55 5.13
CA GLN A 56 -1.18 -23.87 5.61
C GLN A 56 -1.30 -23.61 7.11
N ALA A 57 -0.29 -23.99 7.89
CA ALA A 57 -0.25 -23.73 9.32
C ALA A 57 -0.14 -22.21 9.60
N ALA A 58 0.67 -21.48 8.81
CA ALA A 58 0.76 -20.03 8.93
C ALA A 58 -0.57 -19.32 8.60
N ALA A 59 -1.26 -19.75 7.54
CA ALA A 59 -2.57 -19.23 7.16
C ALA A 59 -3.63 -19.45 8.27
N ALA A 60 -3.53 -20.55 9.00
CA ALA A 60 -4.43 -20.89 10.10
C ALA A 60 -3.96 -20.38 11.47
N ALA A 61 -2.83 -19.65 11.52
CA ALA A 61 -2.19 -19.28 12.78
C ALA A 61 -3.03 -18.31 13.62
N ASP A 62 -3.89 -17.51 13.01
CA ASP A 62 -4.83 -16.63 13.68
C ASP A 62 -6.22 -16.80 13.10
N ALA A 63 -7.11 -17.41 13.88
CA ALA A 63 -8.49 -17.66 13.48
C ALA A 63 -9.36 -16.39 13.42
N THR A 64 -8.88 -15.25 13.93
CA THR A 64 -9.65 -13.99 14.02
C THR A 64 -9.43 -13.06 12.82
N ASN A 65 -8.37 -13.29 12.03
CA ASN A 65 -7.99 -12.42 10.92
C ASN A 65 -7.81 -13.22 9.61
N PRO A 66 -8.02 -12.59 8.44
CA PRO A 66 -7.85 -13.27 7.16
C PRO A 66 -6.42 -13.82 6.94
N PRO A 67 -6.28 -14.98 6.28
CA PRO A 67 -5.02 -15.74 6.23
C PRO A 67 -3.92 -15.11 5.37
N LEU A 68 -4.27 -14.19 4.48
CA LEU A 68 -3.35 -13.71 3.44
C LEU A 68 -2.11 -13.02 4.03
N TYR A 69 -2.30 -12.15 5.03
CA TYR A 69 -1.19 -11.44 5.66
C TYR A 69 -0.19 -12.41 6.29
N TYR A 70 -0.67 -13.37 7.07
CA TYR A 70 0.15 -14.38 7.74
C TYR A 70 0.88 -15.29 6.77
N THR A 71 0.24 -15.62 5.65
CA THR A 71 0.86 -16.41 4.57
C THR A 71 2.02 -15.64 3.94
N VAL A 72 1.83 -14.35 3.62
CA VAL A 72 2.88 -13.48 3.07
C VAL A 72 4.01 -13.28 4.08
N LEU A 73 3.65 -13.02 5.34
CA LEU A 73 4.61 -12.84 6.42
C LEU A 73 5.49 -14.07 6.63
N HIS A 74 4.88 -15.26 6.66
CA HIS A 74 5.61 -16.52 6.77
C HIS A 74 6.58 -16.72 5.61
N ALA A 75 6.13 -16.49 4.37
CA ALA A 75 6.99 -16.59 3.20
C ALA A 75 8.18 -15.61 3.28
N ALA A 76 7.94 -14.37 3.74
CA ALA A 76 9.00 -13.40 3.98
C ALA A 76 9.97 -13.85 5.08
N ALA A 77 9.45 -14.39 6.19
CA ALA A 77 10.24 -14.86 7.32
C ALA A 77 11.20 -16.00 6.96
N ARG A 78 10.87 -16.82 5.95
CA ARG A 78 11.80 -17.84 5.43
C ARG A 78 13.09 -17.25 4.86
N GLY A 79 13.04 -16.04 4.31
CA GLY A 79 14.20 -15.35 3.73
C GLY A 79 14.87 -14.37 4.69
N PHE A 80 14.08 -13.64 5.48
CA PHE A 80 14.56 -12.54 6.32
C PHE A 80 14.66 -12.88 7.82
N GLY A 81 14.19 -14.07 8.23
CA GLY A 81 14.14 -14.50 9.62
C GLY A 81 12.92 -13.97 10.38
N THR A 82 12.95 -14.10 11.70
CA THR A 82 11.83 -13.76 12.61
C THR A 82 12.17 -12.66 13.60
N SER A 83 13.15 -11.81 13.30
CA SER A 83 13.43 -10.61 14.10
C SER A 83 12.27 -9.60 13.99
N GLU A 84 12.17 -8.69 14.95
CA GLU A 84 11.15 -7.62 14.95
C GLU A 84 11.19 -6.82 13.64
N LEU A 85 12.41 -6.55 13.14
CA LEU A 85 12.62 -5.89 11.86
C LEU A 85 12.03 -6.70 10.70
N ALA A 86 12.34 -8.00 10.63
CA ALA A 86 11.90 -8.87 9.54
C ALA A 86 10.38 -9.01 9.50
N LEU A 87 9.74 -9.10 10.69
CA LEU A 87 8.29 -9.22 10.79
C LEU A 87 7.58 -7.92 10.39
N ARG A 88 8.10 -6.76 10.82
CA ARG A 88 7.49 -5.45 10.52
C ARG A 88 7.81 -4.96 9.11
N TRP A 89 8.88 -5.46 8.48
CA TRP A 89 9.29 -5.09 7.12
C TRP A 89 8.16 -5.29 6.09
N VAL A 90 7.40 -6.37 6.22
CA VAL A 90 6.25 -6.66 5.33
C VAL A 90 5.22 -5.53 5.39
N SER A 91 4.86 -5.10 6.60
CA SER A 91 3.91 -4.02 6.81
C SER A 91 4.45 -2.68 6.33
N ALA A 92 5.74 -2.40 6.56
CA ALA A 92 6.40 -1.18 6.09
C ALA A 92 6.41 -1.09 4.56
N LEU A 93 6.67 -2.21 3.87
CA LEU A 93 6.67 -2.27 2.41
C LEU A 93 5.28 -1.99 1.82
N PHE A 94 4.24 -2.64 2.35
CA PHE A 94 2.87 -2.34 1.93
C PHE A 94 2.47 -0.90 2.27
N GLY A 95 2.89 -0.42 3.44
CA GLY A 95 2.68 0.96 3.88
C GLY A 95 3.27 2.00 2.92
N LEU A 96 4.42 1.69 2.32
CA LEU A 96 5.05 2.52 1.29
C LEU A 96 4.30 2.43 -0.05
N LEU A 97 3.80 1.24 -0.40
CA LEU A 97 3.04 1.00 -1.64
C LEU A 97 1.70 1.75 -1.67
N ILE A 98 1.10 2.03 -0.51
CA ILE A 98 -0.13 2.83 -0.42
C ILE A 98 0.05 4.21 -1.07
N ILE A 99 1.20 4.85 -0.92
CA ILE A 99 1.47 6.22 -1.42
C ILE A 99 1.26 6.34 -2.95
N PRO A 100 1.98 5.58 -3.80
CA PRO A 100 1.77 5.64 -5.24
C PRO A 100 0.40 5.12 -5.66
N LEU A 101 -0.20 4.16 -4.93
CA LEU A 101 -1.54 3.67 -5.23
C LEU A 101 -2.61 4.74 -4.99
N SER A 102 -2.55 5.47 -3.87
CA SER A 102 -3.43 6.61 -3.58
C SER A 102 -3.32 7.68 -4.66
N TYR A 103 -2.10 8.07 -5.04
CA TYR A 103 -1.88 9.01 -6.14
C TYR A 103 -2.56 8.54 -7.45
N ARG A 104 -2.34 7.27 -7.83
CA ARG A 104 -2.84 6.72 -9.09
C ARG A 104 -4.37 6.61 -9.11
N LEU A 105 -4.98 6.16 -8.02
CA LEU A 105 -6.43 6.05 -7.92
C LEU A 105 -7.08 7.43 -8.02
N THR A 106 -6.65 8.39 -7.20
CA THR A 106 -7.24 9.73 -7.21
C THR A 106 -7.06 10.43 -8.55
N ARG A 107 -5.90 10.28 -9.20
CA ARG A 107 -5.70 10.80 -10.57
C ARG A 107 -6.67 10.17 -11.58
N ARG A 108 -7.04 8.90 -11.43
CA ARG A 108 -8.01 8.22 -12.32
C ARG A 108 -9.45 8.64 -12.06
N LEU A 109 -9.80 8.98 -10.82
CA LEU A 109 -11.16 9.39 -10.48
C LEU A 109 -11.52 10.77 -11.06
N PHE A 110 -10.52 11.60 -11.34
CA PHE A 110 -10.71 12.96 -11.83
C PHE A 110 -9.92 13.17 -13.14
N ASP A 111 -10.58 13.06 -14.29
CA ASP A 111 -9.98 13.20 -15.64
C ASP A 111 -9.62 14.65 -16.04
N THR A 112 -9.31 15.51 -15.06
CA THR A 112 -9.00 16.93 -15.25
C THR A 112 -7.65 17.29 -14.65
N GLN A 113 -7.17 18.51 -14.92
CA GLN A 113 -5.98 19.06 -14.25
C GLN A 113 -6.16 19.11 -12.72
N LEU A 114 -7.41 19.20 -12.24
CA LEU A 114 -7.74 19.06 -10.82
C LEU A 114 -7.38 17.67 -10.29
N GLY A 115 -7.59 16.62 -11.07
CA GLY A 115 -7.25 15.25 -10.68
C GLY A 115 -5.77 14.99 -10.50
N GLN A 116 -4.95 15.68 -11.29
CA GLN A 116 -3.51 15.64 -11.10
C GLN A 116 -3.10 16.23 -9.74
N ARG A 117 -3.65 17.40 -9.39
CA ARG A 117 -3.39 18.04 -8.08
C ARG A 117 -3.95 17.20 -6.93
N ALA A 118 -5.18 16.71 -7.07
CA ALA A 118 -5.82 15.83 -6.11
C ALA A 118 -5.00 14.56 -5.86
N GLY A 119 -4.43 13.96 -6.92
CA GLY A 119 -3.52 12.82 -6.80
C GLY A 119 -2.27 13.15 -5.97
N VAL A 120 -1.64 14.31 -6.18
CA VAL A 120 -0.50 14.73 -5.35
C VAL A 120 -0.92 14.85 -3.89
N TYR A 121 -2.02 15.55 -3.62
CA TYR A 121 -2.50 15.71 -2.25
C TYR A 121 -2.83 14.36 -1.60
N ALA A 122 -3.45 13.43 -2.32
CA ALA A 122 -3.74 12.09 -1.83
C ALA A 122 -2.45 11.31 -1.49
N GLY A 123 -1.44 11.36 -2.37
CA GLY A 123 -0.14 10.73 -2.11
C GLY A 123 0.60 11.37 -0.93
N LEU A 124 0.59 12.71 -0.82
CA LEU A 124 1.19 13.42 0.32
C LEU A 124 0.49 13.07 1.64
N LEU A 125 -0.84 13.10 1.66
CA LEU A 125 -1.62 12.69 2.84
C LEU A 125 -1.33 11.24 3.23
N ALA A 126 -1.23 10.33 2.25
CA ALA A 126 -0.86 8.94 2.52
C ALA A 126 0.59 8.81 3.04
N ALA A 127 1.50 9.67 2.58
CA ALA A 127 2.88 9.67 3.02
C ALA A 127 3.02 10.15 4.47
N THR A 128 2.25 11.16 4.88
CA THR A 128 2.40 11.87 6.16
C THR A 128 1.36 11.52 7.22
N THR A 129 0.30 10.78 6.88
CA THR A 129 -0.75 10.47 7.86
C THR A 129 -0.22 9.58 9.01
N PRO A 130 -0.43 9.99 10.28
CA PRO A 130 0.03 9.23 11.44
C PRO A 130 -0.52 7.80 11.49
N LEU A 131 -1.76 7.59 11.02
CA LEU A 131 -2.40 6.28 11.05
C LEU A 131 -1.69 5.28 10.13
N LEU A 132 -1.33 5.68 8.91
CA LEU A 132 -0.61 4.79 8.00
C LEU A 132 0.85 4.63 8.41
N TRP A 133 1.44 5.64 9.05
CA TRP A 133 2.76 5.50 9.65
C TRP A 133 2.75 4.44 10.76
N TRP A 134 1.81 4.54 11.71
CA TRP A 134 1.64 3.58 12.80
C TRP A 134 1.35 2.17 12.27
N ALA A 135 0.40 2.04 11.33
CA ALA A 135 0.09 0.76 10.69
C ALA A 135 1.30 0.14 9.93
N SER A 136 2.23 0.97 9.45
CA SER A 136 3.47 0.51 8.79
C SER A 136 4.51 0.00 9.80
N GLN A 137 4.40 0.38 11.07
CA GLN A 137 5.34 0.07 12.14
C GLN A 137 4.96 -1.20 12.92
N GLU A 138 3.78 -1.76 12.67
CA GLU A 138 3.33 -3.00 13.32
C GLU A 138 3.33 -4.16 12.33
N ALA A 139 3.72 -5.35 12.79
CA ALA A 139 3.63 -6.61 12.06
C ALA A 139 2.17 -7.09 12.01
N ARG A 140 1.28 -6.28 11.42
CA ARG A 140 -0.16 -6.52 11.32
C ARG A 140 -0.67 -6.26 9.90
N MET A 141 -1.87 -6.76 9.62
CA MET A 141 -2.46 -6.79 8.27
C MET A 141 -2.98 -5.45 7.73
N TYR A 142 -2.92 -4.37 8.52
CA TYR A 142 -3.58 -3.10 8.19
C TYR A 142 -3.10 -2.47 6.87
N THR A 143 -1.79 -2.45 6.62
CA THR A 143 -1.25 -1.87 5.39
C THR A 143 -1.52 -2.74 4.17
N LEU A 144 -1.52 -4.06 4.33
CA LEU A 144 -1.95 -4.97 3.26
C LEU A 144 -3.43 -4.74 2.91
N LEU A 145 -4.30 -4.65 3.91
CA LEU A 145 -5.72 -4.33 3.69
C LEU A 145 -5.89 -3.02 2.93
N ALA A 146 -5.19 -1.96 3.32
CA ALA A 146 -5.25 -0.68 2.62
C ALA A 146 -4.78 -0.77 1.15
N VAL A 147 -3.74 -1.56 0.86
CA VAL A 147 -3.29 -1.85 -0.50
C VAL A 147 -4.39 -2.56 -1.29
N LEU A 148 -4.98 -3.62 -0.74
CA LEU A 148 -6.04 -4.38 -1.40
C LEU A 148 -7.26 -3.51 -1.70
N VAL A 149 -7.68 -2.68 -0.74
CA VAL A 149 -8.77 -1.71 -0.94
C VAL A 149 -8.47 -0.75 -2.09
N LEU A 150 -7.25 -0.22 -2.19
CA LEU A 150 -6.86 0.66 -3.30
C LEU A 150 -6.82 -0.07 -4.65
N VAL A 151 -6.39 -1.34 -4.66
CA VAL A 151 -6.41 -2.19 -5.86
C VAL A 151 -7.85 -2.48 -6.29
N ALA A 152 -8.71 -2.92 -5.37
CA ALA A 152 -10.13 -3.18 -5.61
C ALA A 152 -10.85 -1.93 -6.14
N ALA A 153 -10.64 -0.77 -5.51
CA ALA A 153 -11.23 0.50 -5.96
C ALA A 153 -10.74 0.90 -7.36
N THR A 154 -9.45 0.71 -7.64
CA THR A 154 -8.86 0.97 -8.96
C THR A 154 -9.42 0.03 -10.03
N ALA A 155 -9.56 -1.25 -9.70
CA ALA A 155 -10.12 -2.27 -10.58
C ALA A 155 -11.59 -1.98 -10.88
N TRP A 156 -12.39 -1.70 -9.85
CA TRP A 156 -13.80 -1.33 -9.97
C TRP A 156 -14.02 -0.09 -10.84
N HIS A 157 -13.25 0.98 -10.60
CA HIS A 157 -13.31 2.17 -11.44
C HIS A 157 -12.98 1.86 -12.91
N THR A 158 -12.00 0.98 -13.14
CA THR A 158 -11.65 0.54 -14.49
C THR A 158 -12.79 -0.23 -15.14
N LEU A 159 -13.44 -1.14 -14.42
CA LEU A 159 -14.57 -1.94 -14.93
C LEU A 159 -15.77 -1.07 -15.31
N ILE A 160 -16.10 -0.03 -14.53
CA ILE A 160 -17.21 0.88 -14.85
C ILE A 160 -16.94 1.66 -16.15
N LYS A 161 -15.69 2.05 -16.39
CA LYS A 161 -15.33 2.84 -17.59
C LYS A 161 -15.12 1.97 -18.82
N ARG A 162 -14.35 0.88 -18.68
CA ARG A 162 -13.97 -0.06 -19.74
C ARG A 162 -13.71 -1.45 -19.15
N PRO A 163 -14.71 -2.36 -19.20
CA PRO A 163 -14.54 -3.72 -18.72
C PRO A 163 -13.34 -4.41 -19.34
N SER A 164 -12.53 -5.09 -18.52
CA SER A 164 -11.39 -5.87 -18.99
C SER A 164 -11.15 -7.08 -18.09
N ARG A 165 -10.63 -8.18 -18.66
CA ARG A 165 -10.29 -9.39 -17.90
C ARG A 165 -9.30 -9.09 -16.77
N GLY A 166 -8.32 -8.23 -17.02
CA GLY A 166 -7.34 -7.82 -16.02
C GLY A 166 -7.96 -7.08 -14.83
N ALA A 167 -8.92 -6.19 -15.07
CA ALA A 167 -9.61 -5.49 -13.98
C ALA A 167 -10.54 -6.43 -13.19
N TRP A 168 -11.18 -7.40 -13.84
CA TRP A 168 -11.93 -8.45 -13.13
C TRP A 168 -11.02 -9.30 -12.24
N LEU A 169 -9.87 -9.73 -12.75
CA LEU A 169 -8.90 -10.50 -11.97
C LEU A 169 -8.36 -9.70 -10.79
N ALA A 170 -8.01 -8.43 -11.00
CA ALA A 170 -7.54 -7.56 -9.93
C ALA A 170 -8.59 -7.35 -8.83
N LEU A 171 -9.87 -7.23 -9.20
CA LEU A 171 -10.97 -7.12 -8.22
C LEU A 171 -11.22 -8.43 -7.48
N TRP A 172 -11.08 -9.57 -8.16
CA TRP A 172 -11.31 -10.89 -7.54
C TRP A 172 -10.20 -11.27 -6.55
N LEU A 173 -8.96 -10.83 -6.82
CA LEU A 173 -7.80 -11.07 -5.97
C LEU A 173 -7.66 -10.09 -4.79
N ALA A 174 -8.34 -8.96 -4.83
CA ALA A 174 -8.24 -7.89 -3.85
C ALA A 174 -9.38 -7.94 -2.83
#